data_AF-A0A496BG96-F1
#
_entry.id   AF-A0A496BG96-F1
#
_cell.length_a   1.000
_cell.length_b   1.000
_cell.length_c   1.000
_cell.angle_alpha   90.00
_cell.angle_beta   90.00
_cell.angle_gamma   90.00
#
_symmetry.space_group_name_H-M   'P 1'
#
loop_
_entity.id
_entity.type
_entity.pdbx_description
1 polymer ?
#
loop_
_entity_poly.entity_id
_entity_poly.type
_entity_poly.pdbx_seq_one_letter_code
_entity_poly.pdbx_strand_id
1 'polypeptide(L)'
;MKKLIILCLIVLISSQAEANYNFAIHTDSHPWAREDPKGAQAEIDTVIKLIDNKVNLTAFDPKDIKGLADWVAAHTAGGGNTLILTGITPSTIYPTGNAKPDGSLLEEFLDAGNTIFNTGEYTFYTSEGPAETNGQVALGHVVDVPEAHVWMGRGPDAWQGNPVEMTPTQDGKDFIPSLKKYNTSYPFHVEDFEKSPWEMEIALAENTKDDLRIDPGVMFNTETGGRLGIFVQTYVGDVPHPGVSWGAIMGEFILNYYLPETLSVEPIGKLTTTWGKLKSPY
;
A
#
# COMPACT_ATOMS: atom_id res chain seq x y z
N MET A 1 53.08 48.87 -3.10
CA MET A 1 52.75 47.43 -2.93
C MET A 1 51.24 47.31 -2.74
N LYS A 2 50.52 46.85 -3.79
CA LYS A 2 49.05 46.75 -3.81
C LYS A 2 48.62 45.46 -3.09
N LYS A 3 47.72 45.57 -2.11
CA LYS A 3 47.12 44.42 -1.41
C LYS A 3 46.10 43.76 -2.34
N LEU A 4 46.31 42.47 -2.62
CA LEU A 4 45.40 41.63 -3.40
C LEU A 4 44.34 41.08 -2.44
N ILE A 5 43.09 41.49 -2.60
CA ILE A 5 41.94 40.89 -1.90
C ILE A 5 41.44 39.75 -2.80
N ILE A 6 41.59 38.51 -2.34
CA ILE A 6 41.01 37.34 -2.98
C ILE A 6 39.58 37.21 -2.44
N LEU A 7 38.60 37.44 -3.30
CA LEU A 7 37.18 37.21 -3.03
C LEU A 7 36.86 35.76 -3.40
N CYS A 8 36.73 34.88 -2.41
CA CYS A 8 36.20 33.53 -2.62
C CYS A 8 34.70 33.62 -2.87
N LEU A 9 34.29 33.47 -4.14
CA LEU A 9 32.89 33.29 -4.52
C LEU A 9 32.50 31.84 -4.19
N ILE A 10 31.76 31.63 -3.10
CA ILE A 10 31.12 30.33 -2.82
C ILE A 10 29.85 30.29 -3.65
N VAL A 11 29.90 29.60 -4.79
CA VAL A 11 28.70 29.26 -5.56
C VAL A 11 28.03 28.08 -4.86
N LEU A 12 26.98 28.36 -4.08
CA LEU A 12 26.05 27.34 -3.62
C LEU A 12 25.23 26.88 -4.83
N ILE A 13 25.70 25.83 -5.50
CA ILE A 13 24.85 25.07 -6.42
C ILE A 13 23.94 24.23 -5.53
N SER A 14 22.74 24.76 -5.22
CA SER A 14 21.66 23.91 -4.73
C SER A 14 21.18 23.10 -5.92
N SER A 15 21.75 21.90 -6.13
CA SER A 15 21.08 20.89 -6.92
C SER A 15 19.82 20.52 -6.14
N GLN A 16 18.67 21.05 -6.53
CA GLN A 16 17.43 20.36 -6.23
C GLN A 16 17.52 19.05 -7.01
N ALA A 17 17.96 17.98 -6.34
CA ALA A 17 17.64 16.65 -6.82
C ALA A 17 16.12 16.60 -6.76
N GLU A 18 15.45 16.66 -7.91
CA GLU A 18 14.06 16.23 -7.98
C GLU A 18 14.07 14.80 -7.43
N ALA A 19 13.38 14.60 -6.32
CA ALA A 19 13.23 13.28 -5.76
C ALA A 19 12.37 12.49 -6.76
N ASN A 20 13.02 11.67 -7.58
CA ASN A 20 12.37 10.85 -8.60
C ASN A 20 11.78 9.61 -7.94
N TYR A 21 10.70 9.80 -7.17
CA TYR A 21 9.95 8.69 -6.62
C TYR A 21 9.17 8.02 -7.77
N ASN A 22 9.56 6.81 -8.17
CA ASN A 22 8.88 6.10 -9.25
C ASN A 22 7.64 5.39 -8.73
N PHE A 23 6.51 5.68 -9.37
CA PHE A 23 5.22 5.10 -9.04
C PHE A 23 4.63 4.43 -10.29
N ALA A 24 4.00 3.27 -10.09
CA ALA A 24 3.07 2.69 -11.04
C ALA A 24 1.70 2.53 -10.41
N ILE A 25 0.64 2.69 -11.20
CA ILE A 25 -0.73 2.34 -10.80
C ILE A 25 -1.38 1.46 -11.87
N HIS A 26 -1.87 0.29 -11.47
CA HIS A 26 -2.76 -0.53 -12.29
C HIS A 26 -4.20 -0.08 -12.00
N THR A 27 -4.94 0.36 -13.01
CA THR A 27 -6.24 1.04 -12.83
C THR A 27 -7.46 0.12 -12.92
N ASP A 28 -7.30 -1.14 -12.49
CA ASP A 28 -8.45 -2.06 -12.39
C ASP A 28 -9.36 -1.66 -11.23
N SER A 29 -10.66 -1.62 -11.46
CA SER A 29 -11.63 -1.10 -10.50
C SER A 29 -12.46 -2.18 -9.82
N HIS A 30 -12.09 -3.46 -9.93
CA HIS A 30 -12.75 -4.52 -9.16
C HIS A 30 -12.52 -4.36 -7.65
N PRO A 31 -13.44 -4.78 -6.78
CA PRO A 31 -14.86 -5.03 -7.05
C PRO A 31 -15.67 -3.73 -7.13
N TRP A 32 -15.06 -2.57 -6.86
CA TRP A 32 -15.70 -1.26 -6.72
C TRP A 32 -16.64 -0.92 -7.88
N ALA A 33 -16.27 -1.27 -9.10
CA ALA A 33 -17.05 -0.99 -10.30
C ALA A 33 -18.30 -1.85 -10.47
N ARG A 34 -18.56 -2.86 -9.62
CA ARG A 34 -19.70 -3.78 -9.77
C ARG A 34 -21.04 -3.05 -9.80
N GLU A 35 -21.29 -2.20 -8.81
CA GLU A 35 -22.56 -1.44 -8.68
C GLU A 35 -22.38 0.05 -9.04
N ASP A 36 -21.15 0.59 -8.97
CA ASP A 36 -20.85 1.98 -9.35
C ASP A 36 -19.53 2.12 -10.15
N PRO A 37 -19.53 1.77 -11.46
CA PRO A 37 -18.35 1.91 -12.32
C PRO A 37 -17.80 3.33 -12.40
N LYS A 38 -18.67 4.34 -12.33
CA LYS A 38 -18.26 5.75 -12.46
C LYS A 38 -17.61 6.24 -11.17
N GLY A 39 -18.19 5.91 -10.02
CA GLY A 39 -17.59 6.19 -8.72
C GLY A 39 -16.24 5.51 -8.58
N ALA A 40 -16.15 4.22 -8.94
CA ALA A 40 -14.89 3.49 -8.90
C ALA A 40 -13.79 4.13 -9.76
N GLN A 41 -14.12 4.55 -10.99
CA GLN A 41 -13.18 5.30 -11.83
C GLN A 41 -12.80 6.66 -11.22
N ALA A 42 -13.76 7.37 -10.63
CA ALA A 42 -13.51 8.67 -10.00
C ALA A 42 -12.55 8.56 -8.81
N GLU A 43 -12.57 7.46 -8.07
CA GLU A 43 -11.62 7.18 -6.99
C GLU A 43 -10.20 6.95 -7.52
N ILE A 44 -10.04 6.17 -8.60
CA ILE A 44 -8.75 6.02 -9.31
C ILE A 44 -8.23 7.39 -9.77
N ASP A 45 -9.08 8.15 -10.45
CA ASP A 45 -8.76 9.48 -10.96
C ASP A 45 -8.36 10.43 -9.81
N THR A 46 -8.97 10.26 -8.63
CA THR A 46 -8.65 11.04 -7.43
C THR A 46 -7.23 10.75 -6.95
N VAL A 47 -6.82 9.47 -6.84
CA VAL A 47 -5.43 9.12 -6.47
C VAL A 47 -4.45 9.72 -7.47
N ILE A 48 -4.66 9.46 -8.77
CA ILE A 48 -3.79 9.93 -9.85
C ILE A 48 -3.65 11.45 -9.77
N LYS A 49 -4.76 12.19 -9.73
CA LYS A 49 -4.76 13.65 -9.69
C LYS A 49 -4.00 14.22 -8.49
N LEU A 50 -4.10 13.58 -7.32
CA LEU A 50 -3.42 14.04 -6.11
C LEU A 50 -1.89 13.88 -6.22
N ILE A 51 -1.41 12.81 -6.85
CA ILE A 51 0.03 12.45 -6.83
C ILE A 51 0.79 12.75 -8.14
N ASP A 52 0.12 12.89 -9.28
CA ASP A 52 0.72 12.96 -10.63
C ASP A 52 1.84 14.01 -10.79
N ASN A 53 1.74 15.14 -10.10
CA ASN A 53 2.76 16.21 -10.15
C ASN A 53 3.73 16.19 -8.95
N LYS A 54 3.75 15.09 -8.19
CA LYS A 54 4.55 14.91 -6.97
C LYS A 54 5.50 13.72 -7.07
N VAL A 55 5.26 12.82 -8.02
CA VAL A 55 6.02 11.59 -8.24
C VAL A 55 6.15 11.34 -9.75
N ASN A 56 7.07 10.45 -10.15
CA ASN A 56 7.12 9.95 -11.52
C ASN A 56 6.09 8.82 -11.68
N LEU A 57 4.86 9.17 -12.03
CA LEU A 57 3.74 8.23 -12.12
C LEU A 57 3.58 7.64 -13.53
N THR A 58 3.49 6.31 -13.61
CA THR A 58 3.02 5.59 -14.80
C THR A 58 1.70 4.88 -14.52
N ALA A 59 0.64 5.23 -15.24
CA ALA A 59 -0.67 4.57 -15.13
C ALA A 59 -0.83 3.50 -16.22
N PHE A 60 -1.26 2.31 -15.82
CA PHE A 60 -1.51 1.16 -16.69
C PHE A 60 -3.01 0.85 -16.72
N ASP A 61 -3.59 0.89 -17.91
CA ASP A 61 -4.97 0.43 -18.16
C ASP A 61 -5.13 -1.05 -17.76
N PRO A 62 -6.32 -1.51 -17.34
CA PRO A 62 -6.54 -2.93 -16.98
C PRO A 62 -6.15 -3.93 -18.07
N LYS A 63 -6.06 -3.50 -19.33
CA LYS A 63 -5.63 -4.35 -20.46
C LYS A 63 -4.11 -4.34 -20.68
N ASP A 64 -3.38 -3.39 -20.10
CA ASP A 64 -1.93 -3.28 -20.23
C ASP A 64 -1.17 -4.01 -19.12
N ILE A 65 -1.60 -5.25 -18.85
CA ILE A 65 -0.97 -6.13 -17.84
C ILE A 65 0.47 -6.49 -18.21
N LYS A 66 0.83 -6.43 -19.50
CA LYS A 66 2.20 -6.66 -19.96
C LYS A 66 3.08 -5.43 -19.70
N GLY A 67 2.61 -4.23 -20.03
CA GLY A 67 3.33 -3.00 -19.74
C GLY A 67 3.59 -2.84 -18.24
N LEU A 68 2.59 -3.17 -17.41
CA LEU A 68 2.77 -3.20 -15.96
C LEU A 68 3.86 -4.19 -15.54
N ALA A 69 3.83 -5.43 -16.03
CA ALA A 69 4.83 -6.43 -15.68
C ALA A 69 6.25 -6.03 -16.13
N ASP A 70 6.39 -5.45 -17.33
CA ASP A 70 7.65 -4.91 -17.81
C ASP A 70 8.17 -3.80 -16.87
N TRP A 71 7.28 -2.92 -16.39
CA TRP A 71 7.62 -1.87 -15.42
C TRP A 71 8.05 -2.46 -14.08
N VAL A 72 7.29 -3.41 -13.52
CA VAL A 72 7.63 -4.05 -12.24
C VAL A 72 9.01 -4.70 -12.33
N ALA A 73 9.27 -5.50 -13.37
CA ALA A 73 10.57 -6.13 -13.58
C ALA A 73 11.73 -5.12 -13.71
N ALA A 74 11.50 -3.98 -14.36
CA ALA A 74 12.51 -2.93 -14.49
C ALA A 74 12.78 -2.18 -13.17
N HIS A 75 11.84 -2.22 -12.22
CA HIS A 75 11.90 -1.49 -10.94
C HIS A 75 11.99 -2.41 -9.72
N THR A 76 12.20 -3.72 -9.91
CA THR A 76 12.44 -4.65 -8.82
C THR A 76 13.71 -4.28 -8.08
N ALA A 77 14.84 -4.10 -8.75
CA ALA A 77 16.12 -3.88 -8.06
C ALA A 77 16.23 -2.51 -7.37
N GLY A 78 16.76 -2.51 -6.14
CA GLY A 78 17.26 -1.31 -5.46
C GLY A 78 16.28 -0.62 -4.50
N GLY A 79 15.04 -1.10 -4.41
CA GLY A 79 14.02 -0.59 -3.48
C GLY A 79 13.54 0.82 -3.80
N GLY A 80 12.59 1.31 -3.00
CA GLY A 80 12.10 2.71 -3.07
C GLY A 80 11.14 3.02 -4.22
N ASN A 81 10.80 2.06 -5.07
CA ASN A 81 9.72 2.20 -6.05
C ASN A 81 8.38 1.84 -5.41
N THR A 82 7.29 2.38 -5.93
CA THR A 82 5.95 2.16 -5.38
C THR A 82 4.99 1.64 -6.44
N LEU A 83 4.32 0.54 -6.14
CA LEU A 83 3.28 -0.05 -6.98
C LEU A 83 1.92 0.09 -6.29
N ILE A 84 0.96 0.71 -6.98
CA ILE A 84 -0.42 0.81 -6.55
C ILE A 84 -1.24 -0.20 -7.36
N LEU A 85 -1.81 -1.19 -6.65
CA LEU A 85 -2.72 -2.17 -7.23
C LEU A 85 -4.13 -1.83 -6.80
N THR A 86 -4.95 -1.36 -7.74
CA THR A 86 -6.40 -1.26 -7.53
C THR A 86 -7.05 -2.51 -8.11
N GLY A 87 -7.93 -3.14 -7.33
CA GLY A 87 -8.72 -4.29 -7.74
C GLY A 87 -7.91 -5.54 -8.05
N ILE A 88 -8.11 -6.10 -9.26
CA ILE A 88 -7.47 -7.36 -9.64
C ILE A 88 -5.96 -7.18 -9.80
N THR A 89 -5.20 -8.05 -9.15
CA THR A 89 -3.76 -8.21 -9.34
C THR A 89 -3.50 -8.99 -10.63
N PRO A 90 -2.78 -8.41 -11.62
CA PRO A 90 -2.55 -9.07 -12.91
C PRO A 90 -1.79 -10.39 -12.81
N SER A 91 -2.19 -11.37 -13.63
CA SER A 91 -1.56 -12.70 -13.63
C SER A 91 -0.12 -12.68 -14.12
N THR A 92 0.26 -11.64 -14.86
CA THR A 92 1.62 -11.41 -15.37
C THR A 92 2.63 -11.11 -14.27
N ILE A 93 2.18 -10.65 -13.09
CA ILE A 93 3.06 -10.38 -11.93
C ILE A 93 2.83 -11.37 -10.79
N TYR A 94 1.62 -11.92 -10.66
CA TYR A 94 1.30 -13.03 -9.75
C TYR A 94 0.40 -14.08 -10.44
N PRO A 95 0.93 -15.24 -10.86
CA PRO A 95 0.20 -16.21 -11.67
C PRO A 95 -1.08 -16.76 -11.04
N THR A 96 -2.08 -17.02 -11.88
CA THR A 96 -3.37 -17.61 -11.47
C THR A 96 -3.19 -18.96 -10.76
N GLY A 97 -4.10 -19.26 -9.84
CA GLY A 97 -4.10 -20.53 -9.11
C GLY A 97 -2.93 -20.72 -8.14
N ASN A 98 -2.28 -19.63 -7.72
CA ASN A 98 -1.08 -19.67 -6.87
C ASN A 98 0.04 -20.51 -7.50
N ALA A 99 0.18 -20.49 -8.83
CA ALA A 99 1.13 -21.34 -9.56
C ALA A 99 2.60 -20.98 -9.29
N LYS A 100 2.87 -19.80 -8.73
CA LYS A 100 4.18 -19.35 -8.27
C LYS A 100 4.03 -18.72 -6.87
N PRO A 101 3.89 -19.54 -5.82
CA PRO A 101 3.69 -19.07 -4.45
C PRO A 101 4.99 -18.55 -3.80
N ASP A 102 6.13 -18.76 -4.44
CA ASP A 102 7.46 -18.26 -4.07
C ASP A 102 8.16 -17.78 -5.35
N GLY A 103 8.84 -16.64 -5.24
CA GLY A 103 9.57 -15.95 -6.29
C GLY A 103 8.67 -15.32 -7.34
N SER A 104 7.39 -15.04 -7.07
CA SER A 104 6.55 -14.30 -8.03
C SER A 104 7.16 -12.92 -8.35
N LEU A 105 6.87 -12.33 -9.50
CA LEU A 105 7.45 -11.01 -9.83
C LEU A 105 6.95 -9.93 -8.84
N LEU A 106 5.74 -10.08 -8.33
CA LEU A 106 5.17 -9.23 -7.29
C LEU A 106 5.92 -9.33 -5.95
N GLU A 107 6.23 -10.55 -5.52
CA GLU A 107 7.00 -10.87 -4.31
C GLU A 107 8.45 -10.41 -4.44
N GLU A 108 9.13 -10.74 -5.55
CA GLU A 108 10.49 -10.27 -5.83
C GLU A 108 10.55 -8.72 -5.80
N PHE A 109 9.52 -8.04 -6.30
CA PHE A 109 9.41 -6.58 -6.20
C PHE A 109 9.32 -6.12 -4.74
N LEU A 110 8.47 -6.73 -3.92
CA LEU A 110 8.30 -6.39 -2.51
C LEU A 110 9.60 -6.65 -1.71
N ASP A 111 10.23 -7.81 -1.91
CA ASP A 111 11.44 -8.25 -1.22
C ASP A 111 12.70 -7.50 -1.62
N ALA A 112 12.66 -6.78 -2.73
CA ALA A 112 13.73 -5.87 -3.10
C ALA A 112 13.66 -4.52 -2.38
N GLY A 113 12.75 -4.35 -1.41
CA GLY A 113 12.61 -3.14 -0.60
C GLY A 113 11.69 -2.09 -1.22
N ASN A 114 10.81 -2.50 -2.12
CA ASN A 114 9.80 -1.62 -2.71
C ASN A 114 8.50 -1.63 -1.89
N THR A 115 7.59 -0.72 -2.24
CA THR A 115 6.31 -0.57 -1.57
C THR A 115 5.17 -0.99 -2.47
N ILE A 116 4.20 -1.72 -1.93
CA ILE A 116 2.93 -2.00 -2.58
C ILE A 116 1.80 -1.39 -1.76
N PHE A 117 0.95 -0.60 -2.42
CA PHE A 117 -0.35 -0.18 -1.87
C PHE A 117 -1.46 -0.91 -2.60
N ASN A 118 -2.36 -1.54 -1.85
CA ASN A 118 -3.44 -2.33 -2.40
C ASN A 118 -4.81 -1.85 -1.91
N THR A 119 -5.78 -1.84 -2.81
CA THR A 119 -7.20 -1.69 -2.51
C THR A 119 -7.98 -2.63 -3.43
N GLY A 120 -9.12 -3.16 -2.98
CA GLY A 120 -9.89 -4.15 -3.72
C GLY A 120 -10.52 -5.21 -2.82
N GLU A 121 -10.73 -6.39 -3.39
CA GLU A 121 -11.26 -7.58 -2.71
C GLU A 121 -10.12 -8.57 -2.50
N TYR A 122 -9.83 -8.97 -1.25
CA TYR A 122 -8.63 -9.74 -0.84
C TYR A 122 -7.29 -9.14 -1.33
N THR A 123 -6.31 -9.02 -0.44
CA THR A 123 -4.97 -8.56 -0.84
C THR A 123 -4.36 -9.55 -1.84
N PHE A 124 -4.03 -9.01 -3.02
CA PHE A 124 -3.50 -9.73 -4.19
C PHE A 124 -4.46 -10.64 -4.93
N TYR A 125 -5.77 -10.47 -4.80
CA TYR A 125 -6.74 -11.25 -5.58
C TYR A 125 -6.53 -11.13 -7.09
N THR A 126 -6.44 -12.25 -7.78
CA THR A 126 -6.22 -12.38 -9.21
C THR A 126 -7.39 -13.13 -9.83
N SER A 127 -7.96 -12.55 -10.89
CA SER A 127 -9.00 -13.17 -11.71
C SER A 127 -8.81 -12.75 -13.17
N GLU A 128 -8.48 -13.70 -14.06
CA GLU A 128 -8.40 -13.47 -15.51
C GLU A 128 -9.26 -14.50 -16.24
N GLY A 129 -10.50 -14.11 -16.57
CA GLY A 129 -11.50 -14.99 -17.20
C GLY A 129 -12.48 -15.62 -16.21
N PRO A 130 -13.26 -16.65 -16.62
CA PRO A 130 -14.30 -17.26 -15.78
C PRO A 130 -13.76 -18.16 -14.66
N ALA A 131 -12.43 -18.32 -14.56
CA ALA A 131 -11.79 -19.09 -13.52
C ALA A 131 -11.31 -18.16 -12.40
N GLU A 132 -12.07 -18.10 -11.31
CA GLU A 132 -11.61 -17.58 -10.03
C GLU A 132 -10.72 -18.62 -9.32
N THR A 133 -9.73 -18.37 -8.45
CA THR A 133 -8.86 -17.24 -8.07
C THR A 133 -7.66 -17.83 -7.31
N ASN A 134 -6.68 -17.01 -6.95
CA ASN A 134 -5.67 -17.33 -5.93
C ASN A 134 -6.24 -17.33 -4.49
N GLY A 135 -7.43 -16.75 -4.27
CA GLY A 135 -8.17 -16.81 -3.01
C GLY A 135 -7.41 -16.18 -1.83
N GLN A 136 -7.77 -16.58 -0.62
CA GLN A 136 -7.24 -16.00 0.63
C GLN A 136 -5.73 -16.21 0.86
N VAL A 137 -5.09 -17.14 0.15
CA VAL A 137 -3.69 -17.54 0.43
C VAL A 137 -2.65 -16.70 -0.32
N ALA A 138 -3.05 -15.88 -1.29
CA ALA A 138 -2.14 -15.09 -2.10
C ALA A 138 -1.28 -14.12 -1.25
N LEU A 139 -1.91 -13.49 -0.26
CA LEU A 139 -1.23 -12.61 0.69
C LEU A 139 -0.06 -13.35 1.37
N GLY A 140 -0.34 -14.50 1.98
CA GLY A 140 0.66 -15.25 2.74
C GLY A 140 1.83 -15.76 1.90
N HIS A 141 1.58 -16.06 0.62
CA HIS A 141 2.65 -16.36 -0.34
C HIS A 141 3.52 -15.13 -0.63
N VAL A 142 2.91 -14.00 -1.02
CA VAL A 142 3.68 -12.81 -1.46
C VAL A 142 4.45 -12.13 -0.33
N VAL A 143 4.04 -12.30 0.93
CA VAL A 143 4.72 -11.71 2.09
C VAL A 143 5.55 -12.72 2.89
N ASP A 144 5.62 -13.98 2.45
CA ASP A 144 6.28 -15.09 3.16
C ASP A 144 5.80 -15.30 4.61
N VAL A 145 4.50 -15.11 4.84
CA VAL A 145 3.85 -15.37 6.13
C VAL A 145 2.64 -16.26 5.89
N PRO A 146 2.75 -17.59 6.01
CA PRO A 146 1.66 -18.53 5.72
C PRO A 146 0.36 -18.24 6.47
N GLU A 147 0.46 -17.66 7.65
CA GLU A 147 -0.68 -17.26 8.49
C GLU A 147 -1.34 -15.95 8.06
N ALA A 148 -0.67 -15.10 7.29
CA ALA A 148 -1.14 -13.76 6.95
C ALA A 148 -2.47 -13.80 6.20
N HIS A 149 -3.43 -13.06 6.74
CA HIS A 149 -4.82 -13.14 6.31
C HIS A 149 -5.48 -11.75 6.27
N VAL A 150 -6.41 -11.59 5.34
CA VAL A 150 -7.38 -10.49 5.34
C VAL A 150 -8.78 -11.10 5.20
N TRP A 151 -9.60 -10.98 6.24
CA TRP A 151 -11.06 -11.21 6.20
C TRP A 151 -11.67 -10.91 7.58
N MET A 152 -12.99 -10.72 7.68
CA MET A 152 -13.67 -10.51 8.95
C MET A 152 -13.62 -11.73 9.88
N GLY A 153 -13.31 -12.92 9.38
CA GLY A 153 -13.04 -14.10 10.21
C GLY A 153 -12.12 -15.12 9.52
N ARG A 154 -11.81 -16.21 10.24
CA ARG A 154 -10.97 -17.30 9.74
C ARG A 154 -11.76 -18.57 9.46
N GLY A 155 -11.47 -19.21 8.32
CA GLY A 155 -12.05 -20.50 7.92
C GLY A 155 -13.20 -20.37 6.91
N PRO A 156 -13.62 -21.47 6.29
CA PRO A 156 -14.49 -21.47 5.10
C PRO A 156 -15.88 -20.85 5.30
N ASP A 157 -16.36 -20.76 6.55
CA ASP A 157 -17.68 -20.21 6.90
C ASP A 157 -17.57 -18.99 7.83
N ALA A 158 -16.43 -18.29 7.81
CA ALA A 158 -16.16 -17.18 8.74
C ALA A 158 -16.85 -15.87 8.38
N TRP A 159 -17.80 -15.92 7.45
CA TRP A 159 -18.64 -14.79 7.11
C TRP A 159 -19.43 -14.34 8.34
N GLN A 160 -19.39 -13.04 8.62
CA GLN A 160 -20.13 -12.44 9.73
C GLN A 160 -21.21 -11.50 9.20
N GLY A 161 -22.31 -11.45 9.95
CA GLY A 161 -23.48 -10.59 9.70
C GLY A 161 -23.16 -9.12 9.46
N ASN A 162 -22.11 -8.65 10.11
CA ASN A 162 -21.69 -7.26 10.14
C ASN A 162 -20.19 -7.21 9.83
N PRO A 163 -19.74 -6.43 8.84
CA PRO A 163 -18.32 -6.21 8.62
C PRO A 163 -17.66 -5.51 9.81
N VAL A 164 -16.33 -5.60 9.90
CA VAL A 164 -15.56 -5.05 11.01
C VAL A 164 -15.57 -3.52 10.95
N GLU A 165 -15.96 -2.86 12.04
CA GLU A 165 -15.93 -1.41 12.14
C GLU A 165 -14.49 -0.93 12.39
N MET A 166 -14.02 -0.02 11.53
CA MET A 166 -12.73 0.63 11.60
C MET A 166 -12.88 2.07 12.06
N THR A 167 -12.17 2.45 13.12
CA THR A 167 -12.18 3.80 13.69
C THR A 167 -10.85 4.50 13.43
N PRO A 168 -10.85 5.75 12.92
CA PRO A 168 -9.62 6.49 12.68
C PRO A 168 -8.78 6.64 13.96
N THR A 169 -7.49 6.27 13.87
CA THR A 169 -6.49 6.49 14.92
C THR A 169 -6.12 7.99 15.01
N GLN A 170 -5.19 8.35 15.89
CA GLN A 170 -4.66 9.71 15.89
C GLN A 170 -3.89 10.00 14.60
N ASP A 171 -2.99 9.11 14.19
CA ASP A 171 -2.25 9.24 12.94
C ASP A 171 -3.17 9.30 11.72
N GLY A 172 -4.24 8.49 11.70
CA GLY A 172 -5.27 8.56 10.66
C GLY A 172 -5.92 9.94 10.56
N LYS A 173 -6.21 10.60 11.68
CA LYS A 173 -6.79 11.96 11.68
C LYS A 173 -5.78 13.01 11.23
N ASP A 174 -4.51 12.83 11.57
CA ASP A 174 -3.45 13.80 11.28
C ASP A 174 -3.01 13.73 9.82
N PHE A 175 -2.86 12.53 9.26
CA PHE A 175 -2.40 12.32 7.89
C PHE A 175 -3.51 12.14 6.87
N ILE A 176 -4.72 11.74 7.28
CA ILE A 176 -5.85 11.47 6.38
C ILE A 176 -7.13 12.15 6.90
N PRO A 177 -7.25 13.49 6.78
CA PRO A 177 -8.40 14.22 7.30
C PRO A 177 -9.75 13.78 6.72
N SER A 178 -9.76 13.16 5.54
CA SER A 178 -10.96 12.60 4.93
C SER A 178 -11.42 11.28 5.56
N LEU A 179 -10.54 10.58 6.30
CA LEU A 179 -10.82 9.29 6.91
C LEU A 179 -11.87 9.42 8.01
N LYS A 180 -12.93 8.64 7.85
CA LYS A 180 -14.03 8.53 8.81
C LYS A 180 -14.16 7.07 9.22
N LYS A 181 -14.92 6.86 10.29
CA LYS A 181 -15.35 5.52 10.67
C LYS A 181 -16.08 4.86 9.51
N TYR A 182 -15.75 3.60 9.24
CA TYR A 182 -16.34 2.80 8.16
C TYR A 182 -16.28 1.31 8.51
N ASN A 183 -16.92 0.46 7.72
CA ASN A 183 -16.90 -0.98 7.94
C ASN A 183 -16.21 -1.68 6.78
N THR A 184 -15.43 -2.72 7.06
CA THR A 184 -14.76 -3.54 6.04
C THR A 184 -14.83 -5.02 6.37
N SER A 185 -14.95 -5.83 5.32
CA SER A 185 -14.83 -7.29 5.42
C SER A 185 -13.38 -7.77 5.34
N TYR A 186 -12.39 -6.92 5.05
CA TYR A 186 -10.99 -7.34 4.80
C TYR A 186 -9.95 -6.48 5.53
N PRO A 187 -10.02 -6.35 6.86
CA PRO A 187 -8.93 -5.71 7.58
C PRO A 187 -7.73 -6.66 7.74
N PHE A 188 -6.52 -6.11 7.89
CA PHE A 188 -5.33 -6.88 8.25
C PHE A 188 -5.45 -7.45 9.66
N HIS A 189 -5.02 -8.69 9.82
CA HIS A 189 -4.78 -9.33 11.09
C HIS A 189 -3.33 -9.10 11.52
N VAL A 190 -3.10 -8.17 12.43
CA VAL A 190 -1.73 -7.77 12.83
C VAL A 190 -1.02 -8.91 13.56
N GLU A 191 -1.77 -9.74 14.28
CA GLU A 191 -1.26 -10.88 15.04
C GLU A 191 -0.58 -11.96 14.16
N ASP A 192 -0.95 -12.04 12.88
CA ASP A 192 -0.37 -13.04 11.96
C ASP A 192 1.11 -12.80 11.69
N PHE A 193 1.55 -11.55 11.82
CA PHE A 193 2.90 -11.14 11.48
C PHE A 193 3.87 -11.24 12.67
N GLU A 194 3.40 -11.56 13.89
CA GLU A 194 4.22 -11.55 15.13
C GLU A 194 5.46 -12.46 15.09
N LYS A 195 5.46 -13.49 14.24
CA LYS A 195 6.57 -14.46 14.09
C LYS A 195 7.35 -14.28 12.78
N SER A 196 7.19 -13.14 12.15
CA SER A 196 7.77 -12.80 10.85
C SER A 196 8.66 -11.55 10.97
N PRO A 197 9.44 -11.19 9.93
CA PRO A 197 10.19 -9.94 9.91
C PRO A 197 9.32 -8.69 9.67
N TRP A 198 8.00 -8.85 9.52
CA TRP A 198 7.07 -7.75 9.31
C TRP A 198 6.64 -7.12 10.63
N GLU A 199 6.73 -5.79 10.70
CA GLU A 199 6.23 -4.97 11.79
C GLU A 199 5.17 -3.99 11.29
N MET A 200 4.20 -3.63 12.14
CA MET A 200 3.24 -2.58 11.81
C MET A 200 3.94 -1.22 11.82
N GLU A 201 4.06 -0.59 10.64
CA GLU A 201 4.67 0.74 10.50
C GLU A 201 3.70 1.83 10.97
N ILE A 202 2.44 1.74 10.54
CA ILE A 202 1.40 2.72 10.89
C ILE A 202 0.00 2.10 10.76
N ALA A 203 -0.86 2.39 11.74
CA ALA A 203 -2.28 2.08 11.71
C ALA A 203 -3.08 3.38 11.56
N LEU A 204 -3.85 3.53 10.49
CA LEU A 204 -4.61 4.75 10.20
C LEU A 204 -6.05 4.62 10.68
N ALA A 205 -6.61 3.41 10.66
CA ALA A 205 -7.80 3.06 11.42
C ALA A 205 -7.68 1.65 12.00
N GLU A 206 -8.29 1.46 13.17
CA GLU A 206 -8.24 0.22 13.94
C GLU A 206 -9.65 -0.15 14.46
N ASN A 207 -9.86 -1.41 14.80
CA ASN A 207 -11.10 -1.88 15.43
C ASN A 207 -10.98 -1.87 16.98
N THR A 208 -10.66 -3.00 17.61
CA THR A 208 -10.65 -3.21 19.06
C THR A 208 -9.30 -3.77 19.50
N LYS A 209 -8.92 -3.58 20.75
CA LYS A 209 -7.62 -4.04 21.25
C LYS A 209 -7.50 -5.56 21.43
N ASP A 210 -8.63 -6.25 21.64
CA ASP A 210 -8.64 -7.69 21.91
C ASP A 210 -8.48 -8.54 20.64
N ASP A 211 -8.78 -7.94 19.49
CA ASP A 211 -8.65 -8.52 18.14
C ASP A 211 -8.23 -7.35 17.24
N LEU A 212 -6.97 -6.91 17.39
CA LEU A 212 -6.46 -5.72 16.73
C LEU A 212 -6.31 -5.98 15.23
N ARG A 213 -7.12 -5.27 14.46
CA ARG A 213 -7.09 -5.25 13.01
C ARG A 213 -6.94 -3.84 12.52
N ILE A 214 -6.33 -3.71 11.34
CA ILE A 214 -6.04 -2.40 10.74
C ILE A 214 -6.50 -2.36 9.29
N ASP A 215 -7.09 -1.24 8.91
CA ASP A 215 -7.44 -0.86 7.55
C ASP A 215 -7.97 0.59 7.62
N PRO A 216 -7.32 1.56 6.96
CA PRO A 216 -6.04 1.44 6.28
C PRO A 216 -4.86 1.25 7.24
N GLY A 217 -3.77 0.67 6.76
CA GLY A 217 -2.53 0.50 7.52
C GLY A 217 -1.38 0.00 6.65
N VAL A 218 -0.15 0.13 7.15
CA VAL A 218 1.08 -0.32 6.47
C VAL A 218 1.90 -1.23 7.36
N MET A 219 2.31 -2.36 6.79
CA MET A 219 3.29 -3.29 7.34
C MET A 219 4.66 -3.04 6.68
N PHE A 220 5.74 -3.15 7.44
CA PHE A 220 7.12 -2.96 7.00
C PHE A 220 7.95 -4.20 7.30
N ASN A 221 8.62 -4.75 6.29
CA ASN A 221 9.53 -5.87 6.45
C ASN A 221 10.92 -5.35 6.85
N THR A 222 11.36 -5.70 8.06
CA THR A 222 12.61 -5.23 8.65
C THR A 222 13.88 -5.84 8.03
N GLU A 223 13.74 -6.95 7.29
CA GLU A 223 14.86 -7.62 6.62
C GLU A 223 15.05 -7.12 5.19
N THR A 224 13.96 -6.96 4.44
CA THR A 224 13.99 -6.56 3.02
C THR A 224 13.84 -5.06 2.80
N GLY A 225 13.24 -4.36 3.77
CA GLY A 225 12.84 -2.97 3.64
C GLY A 225 11.51 -2.78 2.90
N GLY A 226 10.85 -3.88 2.49
CA GLY A 226 9.60 -3.86 1.75
C GLY A 226 8.43 -3.31 2.58
N ARG A 227 7.43 -2.72 1.92
CA ARG A 227 6.22 -2.21 2.58
C ARG A 227 4.97 -2.69 1.88
N LEU A 228 3.98 -3.09 2.67
CA LEU A 228 2.66 -3.43 2.18
C LEU A 228 1.61 -2.60 2.92
N GLY A 229 0.95 -1.71 2.18
CA GLY A 229 -0.21 -0.98 2.68
C GLY A 229 -1.51 -1.50 2.09
N ILE A 230 -2.54 -1.65 2.93
CA ILE A 230 -3.92 -1.83 2.46
C ILE A 230 -4.72 -0.57 2.73
N PHE A 231 -5.58 -0.22 1.78
CA PHE A 231 -6.38 0.98 1.82
C PHE A 231 -7.82 0.66 1.45
N VAL A 232 -8.66 0.55 2.46
CA VAL A 232 -10.11 0.33 2.34
C VAL A 232 -10.37 -0.84 1.42
N GLN A 233 -10.28 -2.06 1.93
CA GLN A 233 -10.64 -3.24 1.14
C GLN A 233 -12.14 -3.55 1.31
N THR A 234 -12.76 -4.19 0.33
CA THR A 234 -14.20 -4.52 0.39
C THR A 234 -14.52 -5.86 -0.25
N TYR A 235 -15.51 -6.55 0.31
CA TYR A 235 -16.10 -7.73 -0.30
C TYR A 235 -17.03 -7.31 -1.43
N VAL A 236 -17.04 -8.07 -2.53
CA VAL A 236 -17.89 -7.77 -3.67
C VAL A 236 -19.38 -7.71 -3.30
N GLY A 237 -19.79 -8.38 -2.22
CA GLY A 237 -21.16 -8.30 -1.68
C GLY A 237 -21.46 -7.05 -0.85
N ASP A 238 -20.44 -6.28 -0.46
CA ASP A 238 -20.58 -5.07 0.35
C ASP A 238 -20.61 -3.80 -0.54
N VAL A 239 -20.22 -3.85 -1.81
CA VAL A 239 -20.24 -2.70 -2.74
C VAL A 239 -21.68 -2.15 -2.91
N PRO A 240 -21.94 -0.82 -2.88
CA PRO A 240 -20.97 0.29 -2.88
C PRO A 240 -20.56 0.80 -1.49
N HIS A 241 -20.77 0.05 -0.41
CA HIS A 241 -20.15 0.35 0.88
C HIS A 241 -18.62 0.28 0.73
N PRO A 242 -17.84 1.12 1.46
CA PRO A 242 -18.11 1.52 2.84
C PRO A 242 -18.49 2.99 3.10
N GLY A 243 -18.75 3.80 2.07
CA GLY A 243 -19.16 5.20 2.27
C GLY A 243 -18.01 6.16 2.63
N VAL A 244 -16.77 5.73 2.41
CA VAL A 244 -15.56 6.57 2.41
C VAL A 244 -14.89 6.50 1.03
N SER A 245 -14.11 7.53 0.68
CA SER A 245 -13.36 7.60 -0.57
C SER A 245 -11.98 6.99 -0.37
N TRP A 246 -11.78 5.76 -0.87
CA TRP A 246 -10.48 5.08 -0.78
C TRP A 246 -9.39 5.82 -1.55
N GLY A 247 -9.75 6.51 -2.63
CA GLY A 247 -8.83 7.29 -3.45
C GLY A 247 -8.36 8.57 -2.76
N ALA A 248 -9.26 9.29 -2.08
CA ALA A 248 -8.87 10.42 -1.23
C ALA A 248 -8.01 9.95 -0.06
N ILE A 249 -8.40 8.87 0.61
CA ILE A 249 -7.67 8.30 1.74
C ILE A 249 -6.23 7.91 1.36
N MET A 250 -6.06 7.14 0.28
CA MET A 250 -4.75 6.71 -0.20
C MET A 250 -3.91 7.90 -0.70
N GLY A 251 -4.51 8.83 -1.45
CA GLY A 251 -3.82 10.02 -1.93
C GLY A 251 -3.34 10.93 -0.79
N GLU A 252 -4.17 11.19 0.21
CA GLU A 252 -3.80 11.96 1.41
C GLU A 252 -2.67 11.27 2.18
N PHE A 253 -2.74 9.96 2.38
CA PHE A 253 -1.66 9.20 3.01
C PHE A 253 -0.33 9.37 2.26
N ILE A 254 -0.35 9.21 0.93
CA ILE A 254 0.85 9.35 0.11
C ILE A 254 1.46 10.74 0.29
N LEU A 255 0.64 11.79 0.21
CA LEU A 255 1.12 13.17 0.25
C LEU A 255 1.55 13.64 1.65
N ASN A 256 0.84 13.20 2.69
CA ASN A 256 1.01 13.74 4.04
C ASN A 256 1.95 12.91 4.91
N TYR A 257 2.11 11.61 4.62
CA TYR A 257 2.98 10.70 5.38
C TYR A 257 4.06 10.06 4.51
N TYR A 258 3.69 9.33 3.45
CA TYR A 258 4.65 8.46 2.78
C TYR A 258 5.77 9.23 2.04
N LEU A 259 5.42 10.24 1.24
CA LEU A 259 6.43 11.07 0.59
C LEU A 259 7.28 11.84 1.62
N PRO A 260 6.70 12.55 2.62
CA PRO A 260 7.50 13.37 3.53
C PRO A 260 8.26 12.57 4.60
N GLU A 261 7.68 11.52 5.17
CA GLU A 261 8.24 10.84 6.35
C GLU A 261 8.94 9.52 6.02
N THR A 262 8.62 8.91 4.87
CA THR A 262 9.20 7.62 4.48
C THR A 262 10.22 7.78 3.36
N LEU A 263 9.87 8.48 2.28
CA LEU A 263 10.77 8.60 1.12
C LEU A 263 11.74 9.79 1.19
N SER A 264 11.44 10.84 1.97
CA SER A 264 12.31 12.04 2.05
C SER A 264 13.44 11.95 3.08
N VAL A 265 13.44 10.93 3.93
CA VAL A 265 14.48 10.70 4.95
C VAL A 265 15.55 9.77 4.41
N GLU A 266 16.80 10.24 4.40
CA GLU A 266 17.98 9.40 4.17
C GLU A 266 17.90 8.12 5.05
N PRO A 267 18.05 6.89 4.51
CA PRO A 267 17.56 5.65 5.13
C PRO A 267 18.17 5.24 6.49
N ILE A 268 19.10 6.01 7.06
CA ILE A 268 20.00 5.53 8.12
C ILE A 268 19.67 6.13 9.51
N GLY A 269 18.79 7.14 9.61
CA GLY A 269 18.81 8.03 10.80
C GLY A 269 17.62 8.02 11.77
N LYS A 270 16.41 7.64 11.36
CA LYS A 270 15.19 7.99 12.15
C LYS A 270 14.26 6.86 12.54
N LEU A 271 14.33 5.68 11.92
CA LEU A 271 13.48 4.54 12.33
C LEU A 271 13.65 4.25 13.83
N THR A 272 14.86 4.42 14.39
CA THR A 272 15.13 4.23 15.83
C THR A 272 14.50 5.27 16.77
N THR A 273 14.09 6.46 16.29
CA THR A 273 13.57 7.53 17.17
C THR A 273 12.07 7.51 17.38
N THR A 274 11.29 6.97 16.44
CA THR A 274 9.82 6.91 16.57
C THR A 274 9.41 5.80 17.55
N TRP A 275 10.13 4.67 17.55
CA TRP A 275 9.89 3.54 18.46
C TRP A 275 10.13 3.84 19.94
N GLY A 276 11.07 4.75 20.26
CA GLY A 276 11.37 5.14 21.64
C GLY A 276 10.25 5.91 22.35
N LYS A 277 9.36 6.58 21.59
CA LYS A 277 8.25 7.36 22.17
C LYS A 277 6.98 6.55 22.41
N LEU A 278 6.73 5.49 21.64
CA LEU A 278 5.58 4.60 21.82
C LEU A 278 5.76 3.62 22.99
N LYS A 279 6.99 3.37 23.43
CA LYS A 279 7.29 2.50 24.58
C LYS A 279 7.48 3.25 25.90
N SER A 280 7.30 4.58 25.97
CA SER A 280 7.35 5.28 27.25
C SER A 280 6.00 5.12 27.96
N PRO A 281 5.92 4.30 29.02
CA PRO A 281 4.74 4.32 29.86
C PRO A 281 4.75 5.65 30.62
N TYR A 282 3.60 6.33 30.66
CA TYR A 282 3.26 7.05 31.89
C TYR A 282 2.82 6.02 32.92
#